data_AF-A0A0K6IWM6-F1
#
_entry.id   AF-A0A0K6IWM6-F1
#
_cell.length_a   1.000
_cell.length_b   1.000
_cell.length_c   1.000
_cell.angle_alpha   90.00
_cell.angle_beta   90.00
_cell.angle_gamma   90.00
#
_symmetry.space_group_name_H-M   'P 1'
#
loop_
_entity.id
_entity.type
_entity.pdbx_description
1 polymer ?
#
loop_
_entity_poly.entity_id
_entity_poly.type
_entity_poly.pdbx_seq_one_letter_code
_entity_poly.pdbx_strand_id
1 'polypeptide(L)'
;MTTLAEEAPWAELARGCAAFAAAAEANDWGRAAAIMGELSRLAEADRAWCAAHDPASPERRAAIAAARTALEAAGAHLLPAHASLAKLLRAWGAPPG
;
A
#
# COMPACT_ATOMS: atom_id res chain seq x y z
N MET A 1 -29.89 -12.86 10.16
CA MET A 1 -29.33 -11.68 9.48
C MET A 1 -28.10 -11.24 10.26
N THR A 2 -26.99 -11.94 10.03
CA THR A 2 -25.72 -11.71 10.72
C THR A 2 -25.19 -10.33 10.31
N THR A 3 -24.95 -9.51 11.33
CA THR A 3 -24.39 -8.17 11.27
C THR A 3 -23.18 -8.14 10.35
N LEU A 4 -23.20 -7.21 9.38
CA LEU A 4 -22.02 -6.77 8.64
C LEU A 4 -20.90 -6.57 9.65
N ALA A 5 -19.88 -7.43 9.60
CA ALA A 5 -18.67 -7.22 10.36
C ALA A 5 -18.16 -5.82 9.99
N GLU A 6 -18.04 -4.92 10.97
CA GLU A 6 -17.14 -3.79 10.82
C GLU A 6 -15.77 -4.40 10.54
N GLU A 7 -15.39 -4.47 9.27
CA GLU A 7 -14.07 -4.93 8.90
C GLU A 7 -13.08 -3.99 9.57
N ALA A 8 -12.27 -4.53 10.48
CA ALA A 8 -11.41 -3.69 11.29
C ALA A 8 -10.44 -2.90 10.37
N PRO A 9 -10.24 -1.58 10.57
CA PRO A 9 -9.51 -0.73 9.62
C PRO A 9 -8.10 -1.22 9.25
N TRP A 10 -7.43 -1.92 10.16
CA TRP A 10 -6.13 -2.56 9.90
C TRP A 10 -6.19 -3.70 8.86
N ALA A 11 -7.33 -4.41 8.76
CA ALA A 11 -7.52 -5.48 7.78
C ALA A 11 -7.71 -4.91 6.37
N GLU A 12 -8.50 -3.83 6.26
CA GLU A 12 -8.65 -3.09 5.01
C GLU A 12 -7.32 -2.50 4.53
N LEU A 13 -6.56 -1.88 5.44
CA LEU A 13 -5.23 -1.35 5.13
C LEU A 13 -4.29 -2.45 4.61
N ALA A 14 -4.24 -3.61 5.27
CA ALA A 14 -3.40 -4.72 4.84
C ALA A 14 -3.77 -5.24 3.44
N ARG A 15 -5.07 -5.36 3.14
CA ARG A 15 -5.54 -5.74 1.80
C ARG A 15 -5.23 -4.68 0.75
N GLY A 16 -5.34 -3.41 1.10
CA GLY A 16 -4.93 -2.30 0.24
C GLY A 16 -3.45 -2.42 -0.13
N CYS A 17 -2.58 -2.69 0.83
CA CYS A 17 -1.14 -2.87 0.59
C CYS A 17 -0.87 -4.08 -0.31
N ALA A 18 -1.57 -5.20 -0.10
CA ALA A 18 -1.46 -6.38 -0.97
C ALA A 18 -1.94 -6.09 -2.41
N ALA A 19 -3.04 -5.36 -2.58
CA ALA A 19 -3.54 -4.96 -3.89
C ALA A 19 -2.57 -4.00 -4.60
N PHE A 20 -1.94 -3.09 -3.85
CA PHE A 20 -0.88 -2.23 -4.38
C PHE A 20 0.33 -3.02 -4.86
N ALA A 21 0.79 -4.00 -4.07
CA ALA A 21 1.89 -4.88 -4.45
C ALA A 21 1.58 -5.65 -5.74
N ALA A 22 0.37 -6.22 -5.85
CA ALA A 22 -0.06 -6.92 -7.07
C ALA A 22 -0.14 -5.99 -8.29
N ALA A 23 -0.59 -4.74 -8.12
CA ALA A 23 -0.59 -3.76 -9.20
C ALA A 23 0.84 -3.38 -9.64
N ALA A 24 1.76 -3.23 -8.68
CA ALA A 24 3.16 -2.96 -8.96
C ALA A 24 3.85 -4.14 -9.69
N GLU A 25 3.59 -5.38 -9.27
CA GLU A 25 4.09 -6.59 -9.92
C GLU A 25 3.59 -6.70 -11.37
N ALA A 26 2.32 -6.36 -11.60
CA ALA A 26 1.70 -6.34 -12.93
C ALA A 26 2.14 -5.15 -13.81
N ASN A 27 2.95 -4.22 -13.31
CA ASN A 27 3.28 -2.94 -13.94
C ASN A 27 2.04 -2.08 -14.28
N ASP A 28 0.93 -2.27 -13.55
CA ASP A 28 -0.29 -1.48 -13.69
C ASP A 28 -0.17 -0.19 -12.87
N TRP A 29 0.61 0.75 -13.40
CA TRP A 29 0.95 2.00 -12.70
C TRP A 29 -0.27 2.90 -12.45
N GLY A 30 -1.27 2.86 -13.33
CA GLY A 30 -2.51 3.62 -13.16
C GLY A 30 -3.32 3.12 -11.96
N ARG A 31 -3.48 1.80 -11.85
CA ARG A 31 -4.13 1.18 -10.69
C ARG A 31 -3.30 1.36 -9.42
N ALA A 32 -1.98 1.20 -9.50
CA ALA A 32 -1.09 1.40 -8.36
C ALA A 32 -1.20 2.83 -7.79
N ALA A 33 -1.27 3.85 -8.66
CA ALA A 33 -1.47 5.23 -8.26
C ALA A 33 -2.84 5.48 -7.59
N ALA A 34 -3.92 4.91 -8.15
CA ALA A 34 -5.25 5.00 -7.55
C ALA A 34 -5.30 4.38 -6.15
N ILE A 35 -4.68 3.20 -5.98
CA ILE A 35 -4.62 2.52 -4.68
C ILE A 35 -3.79 3.33 -3.66
N MET A 36 -2.67 3.93 -4.08
CA MET A 36 -1.87 4.79 -3.20
C MET A 36 -2.66 5.96 -2.61
N GLY A 37 -3.57 6.57 -3.38
CA GLY A 37 -4.46 7.61 -2.88
C GLY A 37 -5.38 7.11 -1.76
N GLU A 38 -5.87 5.88 -1.87
CA GLU A 38 -6.73 5.26 -0.85
C GLU A 38 -5.96 4.75 0.37
N LEU A 39 -4.70 4.33 0.21
CA LEU A 39 -3.89 3.84 1.33
C LEU A 39 -3.69 4.88 2.42
N SER A 40 -3.57 6.16 2.07
CA SER A 40 -3.50 7.26 3.05
C SER A 40 -4.76 7.33 3.92
N ARG A 41 -5.95 7.22 3.31
CA ARG A 41 -7.23 7.21 4.02
C ARG A 41 -7.37 5.98 4.92
N LEU A 42 -6.94 4.81 4.46
CA LEU A 42 -6.96 3.57 5.25
C LEU A 42 -6.01 3.64 6.44
N ALA A 43 -4.83 4.25 6.28
CA ALA A 43 -3.88 4.47 7.38
C ALA A 43 -4.39 5.49 8.41
N GLU A 44 -5.19 6.48 7.99
CA GLU A 44 -5.90 7.38 8.90
C GLU A 44 -6.99 6.65 9.70
N ALA A 45 -7.76 5.78 9.03
CA ALA A 45 -8.78 4.97 9.70
C ALA A 45 -8.18 4.02 10.75
N ASP A 46 -7.05 3.37 10.46
CA ASP A 46 -6.32 2.56 11.45
C ASP A 46 -5.82 3.39 12.63
N ARG A 47 -5.26 4.59 12.39
CA ARG A 47 -4.84 5.50 13.46
C ARG A 47 -6.01 5.94 14.34
N ALA A 48 -7.16 6.28 13.74
CA ALA A 48 -8.36 6.64 14.48
C ALA A 48 -8.88 5.47 15.32
N TRP A 49 -8.83 4.25 14.76
CA TRP A 49 -9.18 3.04 15.51
C TRP A 49 -8.27 2.83 16.73
N CYS A 50 -6.96 3.00 16.58
CA CYS A 50 -6.00 2.91 17.70
C CYS A 50 -6.17 3.99 18.77
N ALA A 51 -6.79 5.13 18.46
CA ALA A 51 -7.09 6.13 19.47
C ALA A 51 -8.23 5.67 20.41
N ALA A 52 -9.09 4.76 19.95
CA ALA A 52 -10.24 4.25 20.69
C ALA A 52 -10.09 2.79 21.16
N HIS A 53 -9.06 2.07 20.71
CA HIS A 53 -8.88 0.63 20.93
C HIS A 53 -7.42 0.27 21.24
N ASP A 54 -7.18 -0.93 21.76
CA ASP A 54 -5.84 -1.41 22.05
C ASP A 54 -5.01 -1.62 20.76
N PRO A 55 -3.96 -0.82 20.51
CA PRO A 55 -3.09 -1.00 19.35
C PRO A 55 -2.27 -2.30 19.39
N ALA A 56 -2.19 -2.96 20.56
CA ALA A 56 -1.47 -4.21 20.78
C ALA A 56 -2.33 -5.47 20.55
N SER A 57 -3.48 -5.35 19.88
CA SER A 57 -4.19 -6.53 19.36
C SER A 57 -3.26 -7.41 18.50
N PRO A 58 -3.17 -8.73 18.77
CA PRO A 58 -2.40 -9.66 17.96
C PRO A 58 -2.81 -9.68 16.48
N GLU A 59 -4.11 -9.60 16.19
CA GLU A 59 -4.67 -9.60 14.84
C GLU A 59 -4.22 -8.36 14.07
N ARG A 60 -4.30 -7.18 14.70
CA ARG A 60 -3.80 -5.94 14.12
C ARG A 60 -2.30 -6.02 13.85
N ARG A 61 -1.49 -6.51 14.79
CA ARG A 61 -0.04 -6.66 14.58
C ARG A 61 0.28 -7.56 13.39
N ALA A 62 -0.44 -8.68 13.25
CA ALA A 62 -0.29 -9.57 12.11
C ALA A 62 -0.65 -8.88 10.78
N ALA A 63 -1.74 -8.12 10.76
CA ALA A 63 -2.16 -7.36 9.57
C ALA A 63 -1.15 -6.26 9.19
N ILE A 64 -0.62 -5.52 10.16
CA ILE A 64 0.43 -4.51 9.91
C ILE A 64 1.73 -5.17 9.42
N ALA A 65 2.09 -6.35 9.95
CA ALA A 65 3.24 -7.11 9.43
C ALA A 65 3.03 -7.52 7.97
N ALA A 66 1.84 -8.04 7.62
CA ALA A 66 1.51 -8.38 6.25
C ALA A 66 1.50 -7.15 5.32
N ALA A 67 0.96 -6.02 5.78
CA ALA A 67 0.99 -4.75 5.06
C ALA A 67 2.42 -4.31 4.75
N ARG A 68 3.32 -4.40 5.74
CA ARG A 68 4.75 -4.08 5.56
C ARG A 68 5.41 -4.98 4.51
N THR A 69 5.22 -6.29 4.61
CA THR A 69 5.76 -7.24 3.62
C THR A 69 5.24 -6.95 2.21
N ALA A 70 3.96 -6.59 2.06
CA ALA A 70 3.41 -6.22 0.76
C ALA A 70 4.03 -4.93 0.21
N LEU A 71 4.26 -3.91 1.04
CA LEU A 71 4.93 -2.67 0.61
C LEU A 71 6.39 -2.90 0.23
N GLU A 72 7.10 -3.78 0.95
CA GLU A 72 8.46 -4.21 0.60
C GLU A 72 8.48 -4.91 -0.77
N ALA A 73 7.53 -5.82 -1.02
CA ALA A 73 7.36 -6.47 -2.32
C ALA A 73 7.07 -5.47 -3.44
N ALA A 74 6.15 -4.53 -3.22
CA ALA A 74 5.86 -3.45 -4.18
C ALA A 74 7.13 -2.63 -4.52
N GLY A 75 7.93 -2.31 -3.50
CA GLY A 75 9.20 -1.59 -3.66
C GLY A 75 10.20 -2.32 -4.55
N ALA A 76 10.25 -3.66 -4.48
CA ALA A 76 11.12 -4.48 -5.32
C ALA A 76 10.79 -4.36 -6.82
N HIS A 77 9.54 -4.04 -7.17
CA HIS A 77 9.12 -3.79 -8.56
C HIS A 77 9.24 -2.32 -8.96
N LEU A 78 8.85 -1.40 -8.08
CA LEU A 78 8.80 0.04 -8.37
C LEU A 78 10.19 0.67 -8.49
N LEU A 79 11.15 0.28 -7.63
CA LEU A 79 12.49 0.90 -7.63
C LEU A 79 13.26 0.64 -8.94
N PRO A 80 13.33 -0.59 -9.48
CA PRO A 80 13.95 -0.83 -10.79
C PRO A 80 13.23 -0.15 -11.95
N ALA A 81 11.89 -0.10 -11.91
CA ALA A 81 11.09 0.57 -12.93
C ALA A 81 11.39 2.08 -12.97
N HIS A 82 11.41 2.73 -11.81
CA HIS A 82 11.80 4.13 -11.68
C HIS A 82 13.24 4.38 -12.15
N ALA A 83 14.19 3.54 -11.74
CA ALA A 83 15.58 3.67 -12.16
C ALA A 83 15.76 3.57 -13.69
N SER A 84 14.99 2.68 -14.33
CA SER A 84 15.00 2.50 -15.79
C SER A 84 14.39 3.72 -16.49
N LEU A 85 13.25 4.22 -16.01
CA LEU A 85 12.61 5.42 -16.56
C LEU A 85 13.52 6.65 -16.43
N ALA A 86 14.16 6.84 -15.28
CA ALA A 86 15.09 7.95 -15.05
C ALA A 86 16.34 7.89 -15.96
N LYS A 87 16.78 6.69 -16.37
CA LYS A 87 17.85 6.55 -17.37
C LYS A 87 17.37 6.95 -18.77
N LEU A 88 16.17 6.51 -19.16
CA LEU A 88 15.57 6.85 -20.45
C LEU A 88 15.33 8.35 -20.60
N LEU A 89 14.76 8.99 -19.57
CA LEU A 89 14.51 10.43 -19.53
C LEU A 89 15.81 11.23 -19.68
N ARG A 90 16.87 10.83 -18.97
CA ARG A 90 18.21 11.43 -19.13
C ARG A 90 18.77 11.26 -20.54
N ALA A 91 18.65 10.09 -21.14
CA ALA A 91 19.10 9.84 -22.50
C ALA A 91 18.31 10.69 -23.53
N TRP A 92 17.04 10.98 -23.24
CA TRP A 92 16.18 11.86 -24.05
C TRP A 92 16.53 13.36 -23.89
N GLY A 93 17.36 13.73 -22.93
CA GLY A 93 17.62 15.15 -22.61
C GLY A 93 16.47 15.82 -21.83
N ALA A 94 15.55 15.04 -21.28
CA ALA A 94 14.52 15.50 -20.36
C ALA A 94 14.92 15.06 -18.94
N PRO A 95 15.69 15.84 -18.17
CA PRO A 95 16.04 15.43 -16.81
C PRO A 95 14.76 15.17 -16.00
N PRO A 96 14.71 14.11 -15.18
CA PRO A 96 13.58 13.91 -14.28
C PRO A 96 13.48 15.12 -13.35
N GLY A 97 12.29 15.73 -13.28
CA GLY A 97 11.97 16.87 -12.42
C GLY A 97 11.85 16.48 -10.96
#